data_AF-Q873V2-F1
#
_entry.id   AF-Q873V2-F1
#
_cell.length_a   1.000
_cell.length_b   1.000
_cell.length_c   1.000
_cell.angle_alpha   90.00
_cell.angle_beta   90.00
_cell.angle_gamma   90.00
#
_symmetry.space_group_name_H-M   'P 1'
#
loop_
_entity.id
_entity.type
_entity.pdbx_description
1 polymer ?
#
loop_
_entity_poly.entity_id
_entity_poly.type
_entity_poly.pdbx_seq_one_letter_code
_entity_poly.pdbx_strand_id
1 'polypeptide(L)'
;GVWMGVHRDPANLVKTIKKLRRKDDISPEVSVVRDIREKELRLYTDAGRVCRPLFIVENQQLLLQKKHIKWITEGVNDEEEEYKWEHLVKGGVVELLDAEEEETVMISMTPEDLETSRLQQSGIDTTVNDGEVDPAARLKAGTHSHTWTHCEIHPSMILGICASIIPFPDHNQ
;
A
#
# COMPACT_ATOMS: atom_id res chain seq x y z
N GLY A 1 16.00 9.05 18.00
CA GLY A 1 14.75 9.66 18.52
C GLY A 1 14.87 9.98 20.01
N VAL A 2 13.81 10.53 20.61
CA VAL A 2 13.69 10.75 22.06
C VAL A 2 12.99 9.55 22.69
N TRP A 3 13.59 8.95 23.73
CA TRP A 3 12.96 7.85 24.45
C TRP A 3 11.85 8.39 25.36
N MET A 4 10.59 8.14 24.99
CA MET A 4 9.42 8.59 25.73
C MET A 4 8.98 7.67 26.87
N GLY A 5 9.12 6.35 26.74
CA GLY A 5 8.75 5.41 27.79
C GLY A 5 8.74 3.95 27.35
N VAL A 6 8.05 3.11 28.12
CA VAL A 6 7.92 1.67 27.87
C VAL A 6 6.44 1.30 27.78
N HIS A 7 6.12 0.37 26.88
CA HIS A 7 4.75 -0.11 26.69
C HIS A 7 4.71 -1.63 26.64
N ARG A 8 3.68 -2.23 27.24
CA ARG A 8 3.54 -3.69 27.35
C ARG A 8 2.88 -4.34 26.13
N ASP A 9 2.04 -3.59 25.41
CA ASP A 9 1.31 -4.07 24.23
C ASP A 9 1.56 -3.16 23.01
N PRO A 10 2.75 -3.24 22.39
CA PRO A 10 3.08 -2.41 21.23
C PRO A 10 2.21 -2.73 20.01
N ALA A 11 1.66 -3.94 19.91
CA ALA A 11 0.85 -4.35 18.75
C ALA A 11 -0.48 -3.56 18.69
N ASN A 12 -1.18 -3.46 19.82
CA ASN A 12 -2.41 -2.68 19.90
C ASN A 12 -2.14 -1.17 19.78
N LEU A 13 -1.02 -0.69 20.32
CA LEU A 13 -0.61 0.70 20.17
C LEU A 13 -0.40 1.08 18.70
N VAL A 14 0.37 0.30 17.95
CA VAL A 14 0.59 0.52 16.50
C VAL A 14 -0.73 0.51 15.75
N LYS A 15 -1.61 -0.47 16.03
CA LYS A 15 -2.92 -0.56 15.39
C LYS A 15 -3.76 0.69 15.63
N THR A 16 -3.73 1.19 16.87
CA THR A 16 -4.45 2.41 17.25
C THR A 16 -3.89 3.65 16.55
N ILE A 17 -2.56 3.82 16.53
CA ILE A 17 -1.92 4.98 15.87
C ILE A 17 -2.20 4.96 14.36
N LYS A 18 -2.04 3.82 13.69
CA LYS A 18 -2.38 3.68 12.25
C LYS A 18 -3.86 3.98 11.99
N LYS A 19 -4.75 3.56 12.88
CA LYS A 19 -6.19 3.88 12.76
C LYS A 19 -6.48 5.37 12.91
N LEU A 20 -5.79 6.06 13.81
CA LEU A 20 -5.90 7.52 13.97
C LEU A 20 -5.34 8.27 12.75
N ARG A 21 -4.19 7.80 12.22
CA ARG A 21 -3.61 8.34 10.97
C ARG A 21 -4.58 8.23 9.79
N ARG A 22 -5.22 7.07 9.61
CA ARG A 22 -6.21 6.79 8.55
C ARG A 22 -7.54 7.53 8.70
N LYS A 23 -7.74 8.29 9.79
CA LYS A 23 -8.93 9.07 10.08
C LYS A 23 -8.68 10.58 10.10
N ASP A 24 -7.47 11.00 9.73
CA ASP A 24 -7.03 12.41 9.82
C ASP A 24 -6.94 12.96 11.27
N ASP A 25 -6.98 12.09 12.29
CA ASP A 25 -6.78 12.49 13.70
C ASP A 25 -5.28 12.76 14.00
N ILE A 26 -4.40 12.11 13.24
CA ILE A 26 -2.94 12.31 13.26
C ILE A 26 -2.52 12.62 11.83
N SER A 27 -1.52 13.51 11.67
CA SER A 27 -0.98 13.84 10.34
C SER A 27 -0.61 12.56 9.56
N PRO A 28 -1.04 12.42 8.28
CA PRO A 28 -0.68 11.30 7.41
C PRO A 28 0.83 11.10 7.25
N GLU A 29 1.64 12.11 7.52
CA GLU A 29 3.10 12.07 7.41
C GLU A 29 3.78 11.41 8.62
N VAL A 30 3.06 11.17 9.72
CA VAL A 30 3.63 10.51 10.90
C VAL A 30 3.88 9.04 10.56
N SER A 31 5.13 8.60 10.73
CA SER A 31 5.52 7.20 10.52
C SER A 31 5.60 6.44 11.83
N VAL A 32 5.25 5.15 11.75
CA VAL A 32 5.17 4.24 12.89
C VAL A 32 5.89 2.95 12.54
N VAL A 33 7.09 2.77 13.09
CA VAL A 33 7.95 1.61 12.82
C VAL A 33 8.02 0.74 14.06
N ARG A 34 7.59 -0.52 13.94
CA ARG A 34 7.69 -1.51 15.03
C ARG A 34 8.76 -2.53 14.68
N ASP A 35 9.90 -2.42 15.35
CA ASP A 35 10.95 -3.42 15.29
C ASP A 35 10.64 -4.55 16.29
N ILE A 36 10.23 -5.70 15.77
CA ILE A 36 9.88 -6.87 16.59
C ILE A 36 11.13 -7.52 17.19
N ARG A 37 12.26 -7.48 16.47
CA ARG A 37 13.51 -8.13 16.88
C ARG A 37 14.15 -7.36 18.03
N GLU A 38 14.29 -6.06 17.85
CA GLU A 38 14.87 -5.15 18.86
C GLU A 38 13.86 -4.73 19.94
N LYS A 39 12.58 -5.12 19.78
CA LYS A 39 11.47 -4.79 20.70
C LYS A 39 11.31 -3.27 20.87
N GLU A 40 11.49 -2.53 19.79
CA GLU A 40 11.41 -1.07 19.77
C GLU A 40 10.21 -0.60 18.94
N LEU A 41 9.59 0.49 19.38
CA LEU A 41 8.59 1.23 18.62
C LEU A 41 9.12 2.64 18.39
N ARG A 42 9.29 3.02 17.13
CA ARG A 42 9.78 4.33 16.71
C ARG A 42 8.64 5.10 16.06
N LEU A 43 8.54 6.37 16.42
CA LEU A 43 7.59 7.32 15.86
C LEU A 43 8.38 8.47 15.25
N TYR A 44 8.15 8.74 13.97
CA TYR A 44 8.82 9.81 13.25
C TYR A 44 7.81 10.89 12.84
N THR A 45 8.16 12.12 13.19
CA THR A 45 7.36 13.32 12.91
C THR A 45 8.24 14.45 12.35
N ASP A 46 9.48 14.13 12.01
CA ASP A 46 10.43 15.04 11.39
C ASP A 46 10.07 15.30 9.92
N ALA A 47 10.47 16.48 9.45
CA ALA A 47 10.30 16.89 8.07
C ALA A 47 11.44 16.37 7.19
N GLY A 48 11.21 16.28 5.87
CA GLY A 48 12.22 15.87 4.90
C GLY A 48 12.28 14.36 4.62
N ARG A 49 11.43 13.57 5.26
CA ARG A 49 11.22 12.16 4.93
C ARG A 49 10.55 12.03 3.56
N VAL A 50 10.99 11.05 2.78
CA VAL A 50 10.38 10.72 1.49
C VAL A 50 9.23 9.76 1.76
N CYS A 51 8.05 10.11 1.26
CA CYS A 51 6.85 9.29 1.39
C CYS A 51 6.42 8.76 0.02
N ARG A 52 5.98 7.51 0.00
CA ARG A 52 5.41 6.83 -1.17
C ARG A 52 3.93 6.52 -0.89
N PRO A 53 3.00 6.99 -1.72
CA PRO A 53 1.59 6.67 -1.58
C PRO A 53 1.30 5.24 -2.07
N LEU A 54 0.63 4.45 -1.24
CA LEU A 54 0.26 3.07 -1.54
C LEU A 54 -1.20 2.79 -1.19
N PHE A 55 -1.85 1.87 -1.90
CA PHE A 55 -3.20 1.44 -1.54
C PHE A 55 -3.16 0.53 -0.32
N ILE A 56 -4.09 0.75 0.62
CA ILE A 56 -4.22 -0.12 1.78
C ILE A 56 -4.92 -1.42 1.37
N VAL A 57 -4.37 -2.54 1.84
CA VAL A 57 -4.94 -3.88 1.67
C VAL A 57 -5.43 -4.39 3.02
N GLU A 58 -6.67 -4.86 3.06
CA GLU A 58 -7.24 -5.58 4.19
C GLU A 58 -7.85 -6.91 3.71
N ASN A 59 -7.54 -8.01 4.39
CA ASN A 59 -8.00 -9.36 4.02
C ASN A 59 -7.72 -9.74 2.55
N GLN A 60 -6.52 -9.42 2.05
CA GLN A 60 -6.11 -9.64 0.66
C GLN A 60 -7.02 -8.93 -0.37
N GLN A 61 -7.68 -7.85 0.03
CA GLN A 61 -8.51 -7.01 -0.84
C GLN A 61 -8.11 -5.54 -0.69
N LEU A 62 -8.18 -4.81 -1.79
CA LEU A 62 -7.98 -3.36 -1.78
C LEU A 62 -9.14 -2.69 -1.02
N LEU A 63 -8.82 -1.71 -0.18
CA LEU A 63 -9.84 -0.79 0.36
C LEU A 63 -10.38 0.15 -0.72
N LEU A 64 -9.63 0.36 -1.80
CA LEU A 64 -10.10 1.08 -2.98
C LEU A 64 -11.26 0.33 -3.64
N GLN A 65 -12.39 0.99 -3.80
CA GLN A 65 -13.60 0.46 -4.43
C GLN A 65 -13.95 1.27 -5.68
N LYS A 66 -14.75 0.68 -6.59
CA LYS A 66 -15.23 1.37 -7.80
C LYS A 66 -15.95 2.70 -7.52
N LYS A 67 -16.62 2.82 -6.36
CA LYS A 67 -17.26 4.08 -5.94
C LYS A 67 -16.25 5.21 -5.73
N HIS A 68 -15.07 4.92 -5.16
CA HIS A 68 -14.03 5.94 -4.94
C HIS A 68 -13.46 6.43 -6.28
N ILE A 69 -13.35 5.53 -7.27
CA ILE A 69 -12.93 5.87 -8.64
C ILE A 69 -13.96 6.77 -9.31
N LYS A 70 -15.25 6.46 -9.15
CA LYS A 70 -16.34 7.32 -9.63
C LYS A 70 -16.25 8.71 -9.00
N TRP A 71 -16.15 8.79 -7.67
CA TRP A 71 -16.09 10.07 -6.96
C TRP A 71 -14.91 10.93 -7.36
N ILE A 72 -13.70 10.37 -7.51
CA ILE A 72 -12.53 11.15 -7.94
C ILE A 72 -12.60 11.59 -9.41
N THR A 73 -13.29 10.81 -10.26
CA THR A 73 -13.47 11.15 -11.69
C THR A 73 -14.49 12.27 -11.87
N GLU A 74 -15.60 12.21 -11.11
CA GLU A 74 -16.65 13.23 -11.11
C GLU A 74 -16.28 14.46 -10.28
N GLY A 75 -15.30 14.32 -9.38
CA GLY A 75 -14.86 15.36 -8.46
C GLY A 75 -15.80 15.59 -7.28
N VAL A 76 -16.84 14.77 -7.14
CA VAL A 76 -17.87 14.85 -6.09
C VAL A 76 -18.24 13.48 -5.53
N ASN A 77 -18.64 13.42 -4.27
CA ASN A 77 -19.18 12.21 -3.64
C ASN A 77 -20.69 12.07 -3.88
N ASP A 78 -21.31 11.02 -3.33
CA ASP A 78 -22.75 10.77 -3.47
C ASP A 78 -23.63 11.85 -2.79
N GLU A 79 -23.03 12.71 -1.96
CA GLU A 79 -23.66 13.85 -1.25
C GLU A 79 -23.41 15.19 -1.96
N GLU A 80 -22.84 15.17 -3.18
CA GLU A 80 -22.44 16.34 -3.97
C GLU A 80 -21.33 17.20 -3.33
N GLU A 81 -20.61 16.66 -2.35
CA GLU A 81 -19.44 17.32 -1.75
C GLU A 81 -18.19 17.05 -2.58
N GLU A 82 -17.26 18.02 -2.58
CA GLU A 82 -16.00 17.91 -3.32
C GLU A 82 -15.17 16.68 -2.87
N TYR A 83 -14.76 15.85 -3.84
CA TYR A 83 -13.95 14.66 -3.59
C TYR A 83 -12.67 14.69 -4.42
N LYS A 84 -11.53 14.75 -3.72
CA LYS A 84 -10.18 14.88 -4.29
C LYS A 84 -9.22 13.86 -3.70
N TRP A 85 -7.98 13.83 -4.20
CA TRP A 85 -6.88 13.00 -3.66
C TRP A 85 -6.77 13.06 -2.14
N GLU A 86 -6.86 14.25 -1.55
CA GLU A 86 -6.78 14.45 -0.10
C GLU A 86 -7.80 13.60 0.66
N HIS A 87 -9.00 13.40 0.08
CA HIS A 87 -10.06 12.59 0.67
C HIS A 87 -9.77 11.08 0.58
N LEU A 88 -8.98 10.62 -0.38
CA LEU A 88 -8.50 9.23 -0.43
C LEU A 88 -7.50 8.94 0.69
N VAL A 89 -6.61 9.90 0.97
CA VAL A 89 -5.61 9.79 2.05
C VAL A 89 -6.31 9.86 3.41
N LYS A 90 -7.14 10.90 3.62
CA LYS A 90 -7.90 11.09 4.87
C LYS A 90 -8.96 10.03 5.12
N GLY A 91 -9.50 9.44 4.05
CA GLY A 91 -10.45 8.34 4.11
C GLY A 91 -9.81 6.98 4.35
N GLY A 92 -8.48 6.90 4.49
CA GLY A 92 -7.78 5.64 4.75
C GLY A 92 -7.85 4.65 3.59
N VAL A 93 -7.96 5.15 2.36
CA VAL A 93 -7.87 4.32 1.13
C VAL A 93 -6.43 4.25 0.64
N VAL A 94 -5.71 5.37 0.76
CA VAL A 94 -4.28 5.50 0.45
C VAL A 94 -3.52 5.81 1.73
N GLU A 95 -2.36 5.19 1.91
CA GLU A 95 -1.45 5.43 3.03
C GLU A 95 -0.11 5.95 2.49
N LEU A 96 0.43 7.00 3.12
CA LEU A 96 1.76 7.51 2.82
C LEU A 96 2.76 6.73 3.68
N LEU A 97 3.61 5.93 3.04
CA LEU A 97 4.65 5.16 3.71
C LEU A 97 6.00 5.82 3.52
N ASP A 98 6.76 5.97 4.59
CA ASP A 98 8.16 6.38 4.48
C ASP A 98 9.09 5.17 4.34
N ALA A 99 10.34 5.43 3.97
CA ALA A 99 11.33 4.39 3.70
C ALA A 99 11.58 3.46 4.90
N GLU A 100 11.46 3.94 6.14
CA GLU A 100 11.61 3.08 7.32
C GLU A 100 10.36 2.23 7.59
N GLU A 101 9.16 2.76 7.36
CA GLU A 101 7.92 1.97 7.48
C GLU A 101 7.86 0.88 6.41
N GLU A 102 8.40 1.14 5.21
CA GLU A 102 8.52 0.18 4.10
C GLU A 102 9.23 -1.13 4.49
N GLU A 103 10.17 -1.11 5.44
CA GLU A 103 10.87 -2.33 5.91
C GLU A 103 9.96 -3.30 6.67
N THR A 104 8.83 -2.82 7.19
CA THR A 104 7.92 -3.60 8.05
C THR A 104 6.62 -4.02 7.38
N VAL A 105 6.40 -3.58 6.14
CA VAL A 105 5.16 -3.81 5.37
C VAL A 105 5.42 -4.81 4.24
N MET A 106 4.33 -5.40 3.75
CA MET A 106 4.34 -6.26 2.57
C MET A 106 3.50 -5.61 1.47
N ILE A 107 4.14 -5.33 0.32
CA ILE A 107 3.55 -4.59 -0.80
C ILE A 107 3.38 -5.53 -2.01
N SER A 108 2.15 -5.69 -2.49
CA SER A 108 1.88 -6.39 -3.75
C SER A 108 2.12 -5.46 -4.95
N MET A 109 2.58 -6.00 -6.08
CA MET A 109 2.88 -5.19 -7.26
C MET A 109 1.64 -4.89 -8.10
N THR A 110 0.71 -5.86 -8.20
CA THR A 110 -0.55 -5.65 -8.88
C THR A 110 -1.75 -6.20 -8.09
N PRO A 111 -2.98 -5.74 -8.37
CA PRO A 111 -4.18 -6.27 -7.74
C PRO A 111 -4.40 -7.77 -8.04
N GLU A 112 -3.93 -8.26 -9.19
CA GLU A 112 -4.04 -9.70 -9.51
C GLU A 112 -3.21 -10.54 -8.53
N ASP A 113 -2.06 -10.05 -8.05
CA ASP A 113 -1.24 -10.76 -7.06
C ASP A 113 -1.99 -10.98 -5.74
N LEU A 114 -2.88 -10.05 -5.38
CA LEU A 114 -3.78 -10.17 -4.22
C LEU A 114 -4.81 -11.27 -4.45
N GLU A 115 -5.39 -11.34 -5.65
CA GLU A 115 -6.36 -12.37 -6.03
C GLU A 115 -5.74 -13.77 -6.04
N THR A 116 -4.54 -13.91 -6.64
CA THR A 116 -3.78 -15.17 -6.62
C THR A 116 -3.51 -15.63 -5.20
N SER A 117 -3.03 -14.73 -4.33
CA SER A 117 -2.76 -15.05 -2.92
C SER A 117 -4.03 -15.48 -2.17
N ARG A 118 -5.17 -14.84 -2.44
CA ARG A 118 -6.47 -15.20 -1.86
C ARG A 118 -6.95 -16.59 -2.30
N LEU A 119 -6.79 -16.93 -3.58
CA LEU A 119 -7.14 -18.25 -4.11
C LEU A 119 -6.24 -19.35 -3.52
N GLN A 120 -4.93 -19.09 -3.45
CA GLN A 120 -3.97 -20.00 -2.85
C GLN A 120 -4.26 -20.26 -1.36
N GLN A 121 -4.67 -19.23 -0.60
CA GLN A 121 -5.12 -19.40 0.78
C GLN A 121 -6.37 -20.27 0.92
N SER A 122 -7.27 -20.25 -0.08
CA SER A 122 -8.44 -21.14 -0.11
C SER A 122 -8.13 -22.58 -0.56
N GLY A 123 -6.85 -22.90 -0.79
CA GLY A 123 -6.39 -24.22 -1.22
C GLY A 123 -6.61 -24.49 -2.71
N ILE A 124 -6.98 -23.46 -3.48
CA ILE A 124 -7.12 -23.53 -4.93
C ILE A 124 -5.74 -23.26 -5.54
N ASP A 125 -5.21 -24.26 -6.23
CA ASP A 125 -3.93 -24.13 -6.93
C ASP A 125 -4.12 -23.29 -8.20
N THR A 126 -3.59 -22.07 -8.18
CA THR A 126 -3.65 -21.13 -9.30
C THR A 126 -2.70 -21.49 -10.44
N THR A 127 -1.74 -22.41 -10.21
CA THR A 127 -0.81 -22.87 -11.26
C THR A 127 -1.46 -23.83 -12.26
N VAL A 128 -2.64 -24.38 -11.92
CA VAL A 128 -3.36 -25.35 -12.76
C VAL A 128 -4.17 -24.68 -13.87
N ASN A 129 -4.37 -23.35 -13.80
CA ASN A 129 -5.10 -22.56 -14.80
C ASN A 129 -4.19 -21.85 -15.81
N ASP A 130 -2.88 -22.15 -15.85
CA ASP A 130 -1.93 -21.71 -16.91
C ASP A 130 -2.19 -22.42 -18.27
N GLY A 131 -3.44 -22.77 -18.57
CA GLY A 131 -3.83 -23.37 -19.85
C GLY A 131 -3.78 -22.40 -21.03
N GLU A 132 -3.68 -21.10 -20.76
CA GLU A 132 -3.49 -20.04 -21.75
C GLU A 132 -2.39 -19.07 -21.27
N VAL A 133 -1.15 -19.56 -21.18
CA VAL A 133 0.01 -18.66 -21.04
C VAL A 133 0.12 -17.87 -22.34
N ASP A 134 -0.31 -16.61 -22.33
CA ASP A 134 -0.04 -15.67 -23.42
C ASP A 134 1.48 -15.61 -23.65
N PRO A 135 2.00 -16.06 -24.81
CA PRO A 135 3.44 -16.05 -25.08
C PRO A 135 4.05 -14.65 -25.07
N ALA A 136 3.23 -13.60 -25.20
CA ALA A 136 3.65 -12.21 -25.15
C ALA A 136 3.50 -11.57 -23.76
N ALA A 137 2.89 -12.25 -22.79
CA ALA A 137 2.73 -11.72 -21.44
C ALA A 137 4.05 -11.69 -20.68
N ARG A 138 4.20 -10.66 -19.84
CA ARG A 138 5.35 -10.53 -18.94
C ARG A 138 5.34 -11.66 -17.91
N LEU A 139 6.49 -12.34 -17.78
CA LEU A 139 6.70 -13.37 -16.75
C LEU A 139 6.50 -12.76 -15.35
N LYS A 140 5.55 -13.32 -14.59
CA LYS A 140 5.32 -12.99 -13.17
C LYS A 140 6.06 -13.99 -12.29
N ALA A 141 6.69 -13.49 -11.22
CA ALA A 141 7.28 -14.36 -10.21
C ALA A 141 6.19 -15.02 -9.36
N GLY A 142 6.40 -16.26 -8.93
CA GLY A 142 5.49 -16.94 -8.01
C GLY A 142 5.34 -16.17 -6.69
N THR A 143 4.11 -15.88 -6.29
CA THR A 143 3.81 -15.20 -5.04
C THR A 143 3.65 -16.23 -3.92
N HIS A 144 4.50 -16.14 -2.89
CA HIS A 144 4.42 -16.99 -1.69
C HIS A 144 4.06 -16.19 -0.43
N SER A 145 3.55 -14.97 -0.61
CA SER A 145 3.15 -14.11 0.50
C SER A 145 1.69 -14.34 0.85
N HIS A 146 1.43 -14.55 2.14
CA HIS A 146 0.09 -14.76 2.69
C HIS A 146 -0.44 -13.55 3.46
N THR A 147 0.30 -12.45 3.54
CA THR A 147 -0.05 -11.30 4.40
C THR A 147 0.30 -9.99 3.72
N TRP A 148 -0.44 -9.64 2.67
CA TRP A 148 -0.28 -8.34 2.01
C TRP A 148 -0.88 -7.24 2.89
N THR A 149 -0.16 -6.12 3.00
CA THR A 149 -0.61 -4.96 3.79
C THR A 149 -0.93 -3.76 2.90
N HIS A 150 -0.25 -3.67 1.77
CA HIS A 150 -0.38 -2.59 0.81
C HIS A 150 -0.28 -3.15 -0.61
N CYS A 151 -0.73 -2.36 -1.57
CA CYS A 151 -0.55 -2.61 -2.99
C CYS A 151 0.02 -1.36 -3.66
N GLU A 152 0.94 -1.57 -4.59
CA GLU A 152 1.45 -0.54 -5.46
C GLU A 152 0.32 0.12 -6.25
N ILE A 153 0.38 1.44 -6.44
CA ILE A 153 -0.56 2.14 -7.31
C ILE A 153 -0.31 1.75 -8.77
N HIS A 154 0.93 1.87 -9.21
CA HIS A 154 1.38 1.38 -10.51
C HIS A 154 2.92 1.26 -10.54
N PRO A 155 3.52 0.16 -11.03
CA PRO A 155 4.97 -0.02 -11.04
C PRO A 155 5.74 1.09 -11.77
N SER A 156 5.15 1.70 -12.81
CA SER A 156 5.79 2.81 -13.54
C SER A 156 6.02 4.08 -12.71
N MET A 157 5.38 4.22 -11.53
CA MET A 157 5.60 5.36 -10.63
C MET A 157 7.00 5.34 -9.98
N ILE A 158 7.77 4.27 -10.15
CA ILE A 158 9.18 4.22 -9.77
C ILE A 158 10.08 5.08 -10.68
N LEU A 159 9.61 5.41 -11.89
CA LEU A 159 10.40 6.14 -12.86
C LEU A 159 10.49 7.63 -12.50
N GLY A 160 11.70 8.19 -12.64
CA GLY A 160 11.89 9.64 -12.57
C GLY A 160 11.28 10.37 -13.77
N ILE A 161 11.14 11.69 -13.66
CA ILE A 161 10.48 12.56 -14.67
C ILE A 161 11.06 12.38 -16.08
N CYS A 162 12.39 12.27 -16.21
CA CYS A 162 13.03 12.09 -17.51
C CYS A 162 12.90 10.66 -18.05
N ALA A 163 12.77 9.66 -17.18
CA ALA A 163 12.60 8.27 -17.59
C ALA A 163 11.15 7.98 -17.98
N SER A 164 10.17 8.69 -17.39
CA SER A 164 8.74 8.49 -17.67
C SER A 164 8.30 8.93 -19.07
N ILE A 165 9.14 9.68 -19.80
CA ILE A 165 8.89 10.10 -21.18
C ILE A 165 9.49 9.15 -22.23
N ILE A 166 10.25 8.15 -21.80
CA ILE A 166 10.87 7.18 -22.72
C ILE A 166 9.78 6.16 -23.11
N PRO A 167 9.49 5.99 -24.41
CA PRO A 167 8.56 4.95 -24.86
C PRO A 167 9.09 3.56 -24.50
N PHE A 168 8.23 2.72 -23.93
CA PHE A 168 8.56 1.34 -23.51
C PHE A 168 9.84 1.25 -22.66
N PRO A 169 9.90 1.97 -21.52
CA PRO A 169 11.12 2.11 -20.73
C PRO A 169 11.60 0.78 -20.14
N ASP A 170 10.71 -0.20 -20.02
CA ASP A 170 10.96 -1.56 -19.53
C ASP A 170 11.44 -2.54 -20.62
N HIS A 171 11.54 -2.09 -21.88
CA HIS A 171 11.96 -2.90 -23.04
C HIS A 171 13.29 -2.44 -23.64
N ASN A 172 14.00 -1.52 -22.98
CA ASN A 172 15.25 -0.95 -23.46
C ASN A 172 16.48 -1.66 -22.82
N GLN A 173 17.61 -1.67 -23.54
CA GLN A 173 18.83 -2.40 -23.19
C GLN A 173 19.64 -1.76 -22.05
#